data_AF-A0A9D9K4W7-F1
#
_entry.id   AF-A0A9D9K4W7-F1
#
_cell.length_a   1.000
_cell.length_b   1.000
_cell.length_c   1.000
_cell.angle_alpha   90.00
_cell.angle_beta   90.00
_cell.angle_gamma   90.00
#
_symmetry.space_group_name_H-M   'P 1'
#
loop_
_entity.id
_entity.type
_entity.pdbx_description
1 polymer ?
#
loop_
_entity_poly.entity_id
_entity_poly.type
_entity_poly.pdbx_seq_one_letter_code
_entity_poly.pdbx_strand_id
1 'polypeptide(L)'
;PSPTFTSTPSATPSLTPSATPTFTSTPSATPSLTPSATPTFTSTPSATPSRTPSPSPSFTPIATVTVSPGTGTPRPILMCVARRSPASYVAIFGYEMEGTAPVHVPVGGENRFNRYREDLGQPTTFEPGTRRPAFAVVFDGLPLTWSLAGRQVTAWANYPIRCSSDAVVRIQPLLECTLPDGGGKTVAWFGYRNDNAFNVAVPVRLQNFFFPAPSQRGQPVVFAPGRHRCVFETRFSRGALVWFLDGRTAVATGSPIQMCRFN
;
A
#
# COMPACT_ATOMS: atom_id res chain seq x y z
N PRO A 1 -5.06 -55.42 26.92
CA PRO A 1 -3.80 -55.40 27.69
C PRO A 1 -2.84 -54.39 27.05
N SER A 2 -2.64 -53.26 27.72
CA SER A 2 -1.72 -52.18 27.30
C SER A 2 -0.40 -52.35 28.02
N PRO A 3 0.74 -52.14 27.33
CA PRO A 3 1.79 -51.31 27.93
C PRO A 3 2.56 -50.50 26.87
N THR A 4 3.42 -49.51 27.16
CA THR A 4 3.55 -48.45 28.17
C THR A 4 4.64 -47.55 27.55
N PHE A 5 4.44 -46.23 27.50
CA PHE A 5 5.46 -45.30 27.02
C PHE A 5 6.57 -45.15 28.07
N THR A 6 7.83 -45.21 27.65
CA THR A 6 8.98 -44.87 28.49
C THR A 6 9.62 -43.59 27.98
N SER A 7 9.54 -42.53 28.79
CA SER A 7 10.25 -41.27 28.60
C SER A 7 11.59 -41.31 29.36
N THR A 8 12.63 -40.77 28.75
CA THR A 8 13.92 -40.53 29.42
C THR A 8 14.15 -39.02 29.49
N PRO A 9 14.32 -38.42 30.67
CA PRO A 9 14.73 -37.02 30.80
C PRO A 9 16.26 -36.94 30.71
N SER A 10 16.79 -35.97 29.97
CA SER A 10 18.20 -35.55 30.10
C SER A 10 18.27 -34.04 30.20
N ALA A 11 18.91 -33.60 31.27
CA ALA A 11 19.00 -32.22 31.71
C ALA A 11 20.07 -31.42 30.94
N THR A 12 19.80 -30.11 30.92
CA THR A 12 20.51 -28.94 30.39
C THR A 12 22.02 -28.86 30.75
N PRO A 13 22.81 -28.09 29.98
CA PRO A 13 23.11 -26.75 30.48
C PRO A 13 22.99 -25.61 29.45
N SER A 14 22.70 -24.43 30.01
CA SER A 14 22.56 -23.11 29.40
C SER A 14 23.92 -22.53 29.01
N LEU A 15 24.03 -21.94 27.81
CA LEU A 15 25.03 -20.93 27.48
C LEU A 15 24.45 -19.89 26.51
N THR A 16 24.21 -18.69 27.03
CA THR A 16 23.89 -17.47 26.29
C THR A 16 25.18 -16.85 25.75
N PRO A 17 25.19 -16.38 24.49
CA PRO A 17 25.85 -15.10 24.21
C PRO A 17 24.88 -14.11 23.53
N SER A 18 24.73 -12.96 24.17
CA SER A 18 24.16 -11.74 23.59
C SER A 18 25.23 -11.09 22.71
N ALA A 19 24.95 -10.90 21.43
CA ALA A 19 25.76 -10.07 20.54
C ALA A 19 24.84 -9.15 19.73
N THR A 20 24.79 -7.90 20.17
CA THR A 20 24.16 -6.76 19.50
C THR A 20 25.03 -6.32 18.32
N PRO A 21 24.58 -6.34 17.05
CA PRO A 21 25.32 -5.68 15.98
C PRO A 21 25.08 -4.17 16.04
N THR A 22 26.11 -3.41 16.42
CA THR A 22 26.16 -1.95 16.29
C THR A 22 26.79 -1.61 14.94
N PHE A 23 26.02 -1.06 14.00
CA PHE A 23 26.57 -0.51 12.76
C PHE A 23 27.13 0.89 13.04
N THR A 24 28.46 1.00 13.13
CA THR A 24 29.18 2.29 13.13
C THR A 24 29.60 2.61 11.71
N SER A 25 28.91 3.56 11.06
CA SER A 25 29.33 4.11 9.77
C SER A 25 30.52 5.04 9.98
N THR A 26 31.70 4.62 9.53
CA THR A 26 32.91 5.44 9.48
C THR A 26 33.02 6.05 8.08
N PRO A 27 32.90 7.36 7.87
CA PRO A 27 33.20 7.97 6.58
C PRO A 27 34.72 8.10 6.42
N SER A 28 35.29 7.35 5.45
CA SER A 28 36.67 7.57 5.00
C SER A 28 36.65 8.65 3.92
N ALA A 29 37.13 9.84 4.26
CA ALA A 29 37.36 10.93 3.32
C ALA A 29 38.79 10.81 2.76
N THR A 30 38.89 10.49 1.47
CA THR A 30 40.15 10.60 0.71
C THR A 30 40.11 11.92 -0.07
N PRO A 31 40.94 12.94 0.23
CA PRO A 31 41.12 14.07 -0.66
C PRO A 31 42.25 13.77 -1.64
N SER A 32 42.00 13.94 -2.95
CA SER A 32 43.06 14.03 -3.95
C SER A 32 42.93 15.34 -4.70
N LEU A 33 43.82 16.27 -4.35
CA LEU A 33 44.08 17.52 -5.05
C LEU A 33 45.02 17.23 -6.22
N THR A 34 44.72 17.69 -7.43
CA THR A 34 45.71 18.38 -8.31
C THR A 34 45.04 19.04 -9.54
N PRO A 35 45.59 20.15 -10.07
CA PRO A 35 44.87 21.16 -10.85
C PRO A 35 45.23 21.23 -12.35
N SER A 36 44.57 22.16 -13.04
CA SER A 36 45.06 22.96 -14.18
C SER A 36 44.89 22.40 -15.60
N ALA A 37 44.06 23.05 -16.42
CA ALA A 37 44.53 23.95 -17.47
C ALA A 37 43.35 24.48 -18.32
N THR A 38 43.27 25.81 -18.42
CA THR A 38 42.44 26.58 -19.33
C THR A 38 43.05 26.58 -20.73
N PRO A 39 42.24 26.46 -21.80
CA PRO A 39 42.57 27.13 -23.05
C PRO A 39 41.45 28.10 -23.47
N THR A 40 41.85 29.36 -23.62
CA THR A 40 41.08 30.44 -24.25
C THR A 40 41.25 30.32 -25.76
N PHE A 41 40.14 30.25 -26.50
CA PHE A 41 40.14 30.51 -27.94
C PHE A 41 39.12 31.61 -28.25
N THR A 42 39.66 32.78 -28.57
CA THR A 42 38.97 33.93 -29.15
C THR A 42 38.78 33.71 -30.65
N SER A 43 37.53 33.72 -31.11
CA SER A 43 37.21 34.10 -32.49
C SER A 43 35.81 34.71 -32.56
N THR A 44 35.76 35.91 -33.12
CA THR A 44 34.56 36.58 -33.64
C THR A 44 35.01 37.16 -34.98
N PRO A 45 34.26 36.98 -36.08
CA PRO A 45 33.17 37.91 -36.33
C PRO A 45 31.89 37.32 -36.96
N SER A 46 30.88 38.17 -36.84
CA SER A 46 29.52 38.23 -37.40
C SER A 46 29.29 37.68 -38.83
N ALA A 47 28.19 36.93 -38.97
CA ALA A 47 27.33 36.98 -40.16
C ALA A 47 25.88 36.60 -39.77
N THR A 48 24.99 37.58 -39.88
CA THR A 48 23.55 37.50 -39.69
C THR A 48 22.88 36.69 -40.82
N PRO A 49 21.93 35.81 -40.48
CA PRO A 49 20.66 35.85 -41.20
C PRO A 49 19.50 35.95 -40.20
N SER A 50 18.70 37.00 -40.38
CA SER A 50 17.44 37.22 -39.68
C SER A 50 16.45 36.12 -40.07
N ARG A 51 16.02 35.32 -39.09
CA ARG A 51 14.77 34.56 -39.14
C ARG A 51 14.01 34.85 -37.87
N THR A 52 12.94 35.63 -38.01
CA THR A 52 11.95 35.96 -36.99
C THR A 52 11.42 34.67 -36.35
N PRO A 53 11.66 34.41 -35.05
CA PRO A 53 10.91 33.41 -34.32
C PRO A 53 9.57 34.04 -33.89
N SER A 54 8.48 33.43 -34.33
CA SER A 54 7.10 33.69 -33.88
C SER A 54 7.03 33.63 -32.35
N PRO A 55 6.24 34.49 -31.66
CA PRO A 55 6.16 34.47 -30.21
C PRO A 55 5.67 33.11 -29.72
N SER A 56 6.53 32.44 -28.96
CA SER A 56 6.18 31.28 -28.15
C SER A 56 5.07 31.69 -27.18
N PRO A 57 4.00 30.90 -26.99
CA PRO A 57 3.07 31.15 -25.90
C PRO A 57 3.84 31.03 -24.58
N SER A 58 3.98 32.15 -23.87
CA SER A 58 4.45 32.16 -22.50
C SER A 58 3.40 31.44 -21.67
N PHE A 59 3.68 30.21 -21.24
CA PHE A 59 2.91 29.58 -20.17
C PHE A 59 3.20 30.37 -18.90
N THR A 60 2.38 31.38 -18.65
CA THR A 60 2.26 31.98 -17.32
C THR A 60 1.90 30.84 -16.38
N PRO A 61 2.71 30.54 -15.34
CA PRO A 61 2.28 29.59 -14.33
C PRO A 61 0.97 30.12 -13.76
N ILE A 62 -0.12 29.40 -13.99
CA ILE A 62 -1.38 29.63 -13.28
C ILE A 62 -1.01 29.52 -11.82
N ALA A 63 -1.10 30.64 -11.10
CA ALA A 63 -0.92 30.65 -9.66
C ALA A 63 -1.85 29.57 -9.11
N THR A 64 -1.26 28.50 -8.57
CA THR A 64 -1.99 27.53 -7.78
C THR A 64 -2.65 28.35 -6.69
N VAL A 65 -3.96 28.51 -6.76
CA VAL A 65 -4.71 29.17 -5.70
C VAL A 65 -4.56 28.26 -4.49
N THR A 66 -3.58 28.55 -3.63
CA THR A 66 -3.59 28.12 -2.24
C THR A 66 -4.76 28.86 -1.61
N VAL A 67 -5.94 28.29 -1.79
CA VAL A 67 -7.15 28.68 -1.07
C VAL A 67 -6.77 28.58 0.41
N SER A 68 -6.91 29.71 1.11
CA SER A 68 -6.81 29.75 2.57
C SER A 68 -7.54 28.54 3.14
N PRO A 69 -6.94 27.73 4.04
CA PRO A 69 -7.56 26.52 4.54
C PRO A 69 -8.96 26.89 5.04
N GLY A 70 -9.97 26.26 4.45
CA GLY A 70 -11.34 26.39 4.94
C GLY A 70 -11.30 26.07 6.42
N THR A 71 -11.94 26.90 7.26
CA THR A 71 -11.96 26.76 8.72
C THR A 71 -12.73 25.51 9.20
N GLY A 72 -12.99 24.57 8.30
CA GLY A 72 -13.65 23.29 8.56
C GLY A 72 -12.73 22.29 9.24
N THR A 73 -13.26 21.56 10.22
CA THR A 73 -12.58 20.38 10.78
C THR A 73 -13.33 19.14 10.32
N PRO A 74 -12.68 18.19 9.60
CA PRO A 74 -13.36 17.00 9.15
C PRO A 74 -13.74 16.13 10.35
N ARG A 75 -14.98 15.63 10.36
CA ARG A 75 -15.52 14.74 11.38
C ARG A 75 -15.53 13.32 10.84
N PRO A 76 -14.82 12.36 11.46
CA PRO A 76 -14.84 10.98 11.01
C PRO A 76 -16.18 10.35 11.36
N ILE A 77 -16.68 9.49 10.46
CA ILE A 77 -17.85 8.68 10.73
C ILE A 77 -17.54 7.21 10.42
N LEU A 78 -17.92 6.34 11.35
CA LEU A 78 -18.12 4.92 11.07
C LEU A 78 -19.58 4.73 10.66
N MET A 79 -19.82 4.35 9.40
CA MET A 79 -21.19 4.15 8.90
C MET A 79 -21.80 2.89 9.48
N CYS A 80 -21.11 1.76 9.30
CA CYS A 80 -21.56 0.45 9.73
C CYS A 80 -20.43 -0.59 9.62
N VAL A 81 -20.66 -1.76 10.22
CA VAL A 81 -19.78 -2.93 10.13
C VAL A 81 -20.56 -4.10 9.54
N ALA A 82 -19.97 -4.81 8.58
CA ALA A 82 -20.54 -6.04 8.02
C ALA A 82 -19.62 -7.24 8.28
N ARG A 83 -20.21 -8.39 8.59
CA ARG A 83 -19.49 -9.66 8.76
C ARG A 83 -19.26 -10.29 7.39
N ARG A 84 -18.02 -10.67 7.08
CA ARG A 84 -17.61 -11.31 5.81
C ARG A 84 -17.37 -12.81 5.93
N SER A 85 -16.89 -13.26 7.08
CA SER A 85 -16.68 -14.66 7.44
C SER A 85 -16.65 -14.78 8.97
N PRO A 86 -16.51 -15.99 9.55
CA PRO A 86 -16.49 -16.14 11.00
C PRO A 86 -15.49 -15.26 11.77
N ALA A 87 -14.33 -14.98 11.17
CA ALA A 87 -13.27 -14.18 11.77
C ALA A 87 -12.87 -12.98 10.89
N SER A 88 -13.75 -12.53 9.99
CA SER A 88 -13.48 -11.39 9.11
C SER A 88 -14.69 -10.47 9.02
N TYR A 89 -14.42 -9.18 9.16
CA TYR A 89 -15.39 -8.09 9.09
C TYR A 89 -14.88 -7.03 8.13
N VAL A 90 -15.78 -6.16 7.68
CA VAL A 90 -15.45 -4.92 6.98
C VAL A 90 -16.11 -3.75 7.68
N ALA A 91 -15.34 -2.70 7.92
CA ALA A 91 -15.83 -1.43 8.45
C ALA A 91 -15.87 -0.41 7.32
N ILE A 92 -16.98 0.31 7.19
CA ILE A 92 -17.17 1.35 6.17
C ILE A 92 -17.06 2.71 6.85
N PHE A 93 -16.06 3.48 6.45
CA PHE A 93 -15.78 4.80 7.00
C PHE A 93 -16.20 5.89 6.02
N GLY A 94 -16.60 7.02 6.57
CA GLY A 94 -16.95 8.24 5.85
C GLY A 94 -16.51 9.45 6.65
N TYR A 95 -16.71 10.64 6.12
CA TYR A 95 -16.48 11.86 6.86
C TYR A 95 -17.53 12.91 6.52
N GLU A 96 -17.64 13.90 7.38
CA GLU A 96 -18.40 15.11 7.14
C GLU A 96 -17.47 16.28 7.36
N MET A 97 -17.42 17.20 6.42
CA MET A 97 -16.62 18.40 6.52
C MET A 97 -17.50 19.62 6.27
N GLU A 98 -17.62 20.46 7.30
CA GLU A 98 -18.25 21.77 7.21
C GLU A 98 -17.27 22.77 6.58
N GLY A 99 -17.77 23.75 5.83
CA GLY A 99 -16.95 24.77 5.19
C GLY A 99 -17.16 24.84 3.68
N THR A 100 -16.31 25.59 3.00
CA THR A 100 -16.46 25.89 1.56
C THR A 100 -15.24 25.50 0.74
N ALA A 101 -14.16 25.07 1.37
CA ALA A 101 -12.91 24.73 0.71
C ALA A 101 -12.34 23.40 1.23
N PRO A 102 -11.61 22.64 0.39
CA PRO A 102 -10.97 21.40 0.80
C PRO A 102 -9.93 21.65 1.91
N VAL A 103 -9.79 20.68 2.81
CA VAL A 103 -8.78 20.69 3.88
C VAL A 103 -7.86 19.50 3.72
N HIS A 104 -6.55 19.75 3.72
CA HIS A 104 -5.55 18.69 3.67
C HIS A 104 -5.14 18.29 5.10
N VAL A 105 -5.36 17.02 5.46
CA VAL A 105 -4.86 16.40 6.69
C VAL A 105 -4.07 15.14 6.32
N PRO A 106 -2.72 15.23 6.23
CA PRO A 106 -1.88 14.08 5.83
C PRO A 106 -1.98 12.94 6.84
N VAL A 107 -1.65 11.72 6.41
CA VAL A 107 -1.54 10.59 7.33
C VAL A 107 -0.52 10.90 8.42
N GLY A 108 -0.87 10.61 9.68
CA GLY A 108 0.00 10.79 10.83
C GLY A 108 -0.73 11.22 12.09
N GLY A 109 -0.17 12.19 12.82
CA GLY A 109 -0.61 12.60 14.16
C GLY A 109 -2.09 13.03 14.28
N GLU A 110 -2.74 13.44 13.21
CA GLU A 110 -4.17 13.77 13.21
C GLU A 110 -5.03 12.90 12.31
N ASN A 111 -4.44 12.03 11.49
CA ASN A 111 -5.17 11.18 10.54
C ASN A 111 -4.52 9.79 10.48
N ARG A 112 -4.90 8.89 11.39
CA ARG A 112 -4.26 7.56 11.49
C ARG A 112 -5.18 6.50 12.06
N PHE A 113 -4.85 5.26 11.73
CA PHE A 113 -5.34 4.08 12.42
C PHE A 113 -4.40 3.63 13.53
N ASN A 114 -4.98 3.04 14.58
CA ASN A 114 -4.24 2.50 15.72
C ASN A 114 -3.68 1.08 15.51
N ARG A 115 -4.11 0.38 14.46
CA ARG A 115 -3.77 -1.03 14.20
C ARG A 115 -3.44 -1.25 12.73
N TYR A 116 -2.70 -2.33 12.47
CA TYR A 116 -2.17 -2.74 11.18
C TYR A 116 -1.12 -1.78 10.61
N ARG A 117 -1.53 -0.58 10.21
CA ARG A 117 -0.68 0.50 9.71
C ARG A 117 -1.41 1.82 9.95
N GLU A 118 -0.68 2.92 10.01
CA GLU A 118 -1.31 4.24 10.13
C GLU A 118 -2.14 4.57 8.89
N ASP A 119 -1.67 4.19 7.70
CA ASP A 119 -2.36 4.31 6.42
C ASP A 119 -3.09 3.00 6.04
N LEU A 120 -4.42 3.06 6.03
CA LEU A 120 -5.33 2.04 5.53
C LEU A 120 -6.26 2.63 4.44
N GLY A 121 -5.74 3.56 3.65
CA GLY A 121 -6.44 4.15 2.51
C GLY A 121 -7.45 5.23 2.89
N GLN A 122 -7.34 5.79 4.10
CA GLN A 122 -8.12 6.96 4.48
C GLN A 122 -7.75 8.19 3.64
N PRO A 123 -8.71 9.10 3.34
CA PRO A 123 -8.42 10.32 2.59
C PRO A 123 -7.40 11.21 3.31
N THR A 124 -6.59 11.93 2.54
CA THR A 124 -5.72 13.01 3.04
C THR A 124 -6.22 14.39 2.66
N THR A 125 -7.07 14.49 1.63
CA THR A 125 -7.78 15.70 1.24
C THR A 125 -9.26 15.49 1.50
N PHE A 126 -9.85 16.38 2.31
CA PHE A 126 -11.24 16.33 2.71
C PHE A 126 -11.98 17.43 1.97
N GLU A 127 -12.97 17.05 1.17
CA GLU A 127 -13.82 17.98 0.40
C GLU A 127 -15.05 18.39 1.22
N PRO A 128 -15.58 19.61 1.08
CA PRO A 128 -16.76 20.01 1.83
C PRO A 128 -17.96 19.09 1.61
N GLY A 129 -18.78 18.95 2.65
CA GLY A 129 -19.98 18.12 2.67
C GLY A 129 -19.77 16.75 3.30
N THR A 130 -20.76 15.87 3.11
CA THR A 130 -20.75 14.50 3.63
C THR A 130 -20.28 13.51 2.56
N ARG A 131 -19.25 12.71 2.88
CA ARG A 131 -18.75 11.62 2.04
C ARG A 131 -18.96 10.28 2.71
N ARG A 132 -19.91 9.50 2.19
CA ARG A 132 -20.34 8.21 2.72
C ARG A 132 -20.78 7.30 1.57
N PRO A 133 -20.09 6.19 1.29
CA PRO A 133 -18.80 5.75 1.85
C PRO A 133 -17.61 6.59 1.32
N ALA A 134 -16.55 6.71 2.12
CA ALA A 134 -15.27 7.29 1.68
C ALA A 134 -14.20 6.22 1.46
N PHE A 135 -14.13 5.21 2.33
CA PHE A 135 -13.24 4.06 2.20
C PHE A 135 -13.72 2.92 3.12
N ALA A 136 -13.16 1.72 2.95
CA ALA A 136 -13.48 0.58 3.79
C ALA A 136 -12.22 -0.17 4.24
N VAL A 137 -12.30 -0.83 5.39
CA VAL A 137 -11.20 -1.64 5.93
C VAL A 137 -11.70 -3.03 6.31
N VAL A 138 -11.09 -4.07 5.74
CA VAL A 138 -11.27 -5.45 6.16
C VAL A 138 -10.41 -5.71 7.41
N PHE A 139 -11.01 -6.26 8.45
CA PHE A 139 -10.37 -6.43 9.75
C PHE A 139 -10.84 -7.69 10.50
N ASP A 140 -10.18 -8.00 11.61
CA ASP A 140 -10.38 -9.20 12.43
C ASP A 140 -11.53 -9.10 13.45
N GLY A 141 -12.27 -7.99 13.47
CA GLY A 141 -13.37 -7.78 14.42
C GLY A 141 -12.93 -7.18 15.77
N LEU A 142 -11.63 -7.15 16.07
CA LEU A 142 -11.11 -6.43 17.24
C LEU A 142 -11.19 -4.90 17.02
N PRO A 143 -11.20 -4.08 18.09
CA PRO A 143 -11.30 -2.63 17.98
C PRO A 143 -10.29 -2.03 16.99
N LEU A 144 -10.80 -1.32 15.99
CA LEU A 144 -10.05 -0.60 14.98
C LEU A 144 -10.48 0.87 15.03
N THR A 145 -9.59 1.75 15.44
CA THR A 145 -9.89 3.17 15.68
C THR A 145 -9.24 4.03 14.61
N TRP A 146 -10.06 4.83 13.93
CA TRP A 146 -9.60 5.92 13.07
C TRP A 146 -9.65 7.23 13.86
N SER A 147 -8.49 7.88 13.98
CA SER A 147 -8.37 9.24 14.52
C SER A 147 -8.31 10.23 13.37
N LEU A 148 -9.16 11.25 13.40
CA LEU A 148 -9.22 12.34 12.42
C LEU A 148 -9.47 13.68 13.13
N ALA A 149 -8.54 14.63 12.99
CA ALA A 149 -8.66 16.02 13.49
C ALA A 149 -9.18 16.10 14.95
N GLY A 150 -8.53 15.36 15.85
CA GLY A 150 -8.87 15.31 17.28
C GLY A 150 -10.10 14.46 17.63
N ARG A 151 -10.83 13.94 16.64
CA ARG A 151 -11.98 13.03 16.84
C ARG A 151 -11.60 11.59 16.53
N GLN A 152 -12.37 10.66 17.06
CA GLN A 152 -12.16 9.22 16.84
C GLN A 152 -13.47 8.48 16.58
N VAL A 153 -13.39 7.47 15.73
CA VAL A 153 -14.43 6.45 15.58
C VAL A 153 -13.78 5.08 15.65
N THR A 154 -14.46 4.14 16.32
CA THR A 154 -13.94 2.79 16.54
C THR A 154 -14.90 1.77 15.96
N ALA A 155 -14.40 0.88 15.10
CA ALA A 155 -15.13 -0.27 14.60
C ALA A 155 -14.76 -1.52 15.39
N TRP A 156 -15.73 -2.40 15.62
CA TRP A 156 -15.52 -3.72 16.22
C TRP A 156 -16.63 -4.68 15.78
N ALA A 157 -16.46 -5.99 16.01
CA ALA A 157 -17.39 -7.03 15.56
C ALA A 157 -18.84 -6.81 16.00
N ASN A 158 -19.03 -6.27 17.21
CA ASN A 158 -20.34 -6.06 17.84
C ASN A 158 -20.85 -4.61 17.74
N TYR A 159 -20.33 -3.79 16.83
CA TYR A 159 -20.80 -2.42 16.60
C TYR A 159 -22.34 -2.38 16.44
N PRO A 160 -23.15 -1.40 16.87
CA PRO A 160 -24.62 -1.55 16.77
C PRO A 160 -25.15 -1.47 15.33
N ILE A 161 -24.52 -0.70 14.45
CA ILE A 161 -25.00 -0.48 13.07
C ILE A 161 -24.38 -1.51 12.11
N ARG A 162 -25.23 -2.27 11.43
CA ARG A 162 -24.83 -3.34 10.50
C ARG A 162 -25.11 -2.92 9.05
N CYS A 163 -24.14 -3.13 8.16
CA CYS A 163 -24.40 -3.05 6.72
C CYS A 163 -24.86 -4.41 6.20
N SER A 164 -25.43 -4.41 4.98
CA SER A 164 -25.58 -5.64 4.21
C SER A 164 -24.24 -6.33 4.01
N SER A 165 -24.25 -7.66 3.91
CA SER A 165 -23.03 -8.48 3.74
C SER A 165 -22.30 -8.21 2.43
N ASP A 166 -22.99 -7.64 1.43
CA ASP A 166 -22.49 -7.25 0.11
C ASP A 166 -22.21 -5.74 -0.02
N ALA A 167 -22.30 -4.96 1.05
CA ALA A 167 -22.12 -3.49 1.03
C ALA A 167 -20.73 -3.05 0.53
N VAL A 168 -19.75 -3.95 0.51
CA VAL A 168 -18.44 -3.74 -0.09
C VAL A 168 -18.11 -4.98 -0.91
N VAL A 169 -17.90 -4.81 -2.21
CA VAL A 169 -17.55 -5.90 -3.13
C VAL A 169 -16.17 -6.44 -2.76
N ARG A 170 -15.99 -7.77 -2.86
CA ARG A 170 -14.70 -8.42 -2.59
C ARG A 170 -13.66 -8.08 -3.64
N ILE A 171 -12.44 -7.75 -3.21
CA ILE A 171 -11.33 -7.46 -4.12
C ILE A 171 -10.95 -8.73 -4.87
N GLN A 172 -10.87 -8.64 -6.20
CA GLN A 172 -10.47 -9.74 -7.05
C GLN A 172 -8.95 -9.71 -7.26
N PRO A 173 -8.18 -10.68 -6.76
CA PRO A 173 -6.78 -10.85 -7.14
C PRO A 173 -6.71 -11.44 -8.56
N LEU A 174 -5.71 -11.03 -9.34
CA LEU A 174 -5.46 -11.56 -10.67
C LEU A 174 -3.98 -11.90 -10.82
N LEU A 175 -3.70 -13.09 -11.37
CA LEU A 175 -2.41 -13.34 -11.99
C LEU A 175 -2.45 -12.71 -13.38
N GLU A 176 -1.50 -11.85 -13.68
CA GLU A 176 -1.35 -11.29 -15.03
C GLU A 176 -0.57 -12.26 -15.90
N CYS A 177 0.63 -12.65 -15.47
CA CYS A 177 1.44 -13.66 -16.14
C CYS A 177 2.66 -14.11 -15.30
N THR A 178 3.39 -15.10 -15.79
CA THR A 178 4.62 -15.64 -15.22
C THR A 178 5.79 -15.61 -16.21
N LEU A 179 7.01 -15.53 -15.68
CA LEU A 179 8.26 -15.56 -16.44
C LEU A 179 9.31 -16.44 -15.75
N PRO A 180 10.10 -17.24 -16.47
CA PRO A 180 11.29 -17.86 -15.90
C PRO A 180 12.32 -16.77 -15.57
N ASP A 181 13.02 -16.90 -14.43
CA ASP A 181 14.04 -15.93 -14.00
C ASP A 181 15.47 -16.29 -14.43
N GLY A 182 15.66 -17.38 -15.18
CA GLY A 182 16.96 -17.91 -15.60
C GLY A 182 17.72 -18.67 -14.50
N GLY A 183 17.35 -18.51 -13.23
CA GLY A 183 17.93 -19.20 -12.06
C GLY A 183 17.12 -20.41 -11.59
N GLY A 184 16.19 -20.89 -12.42
CA GLY A 184 15.31 -22.01 -12.10
C GLY A 184 14.12 -21.65 -11.21
N LYS A 185 13.81 -20.36 -11.02
CA LYS A 185 12.56 -19.90 -10.39
C LYS A 185 11.67 -19.23 -11.43
N THR A 186 10.45 -18.98 -11.01
CA THR A 186 9.43 -18.28 -11.79
C THR A 186 9.07 -16.97 -11.09
N VAL A 187 9.09 -15.86 -11.83
CA VAL A 187 8.52 -14.57 -11.43
C VAL A 187 7.03 -14.58 -11.78
N ALA A 188 6.17 -14.22 -10.84
CA ALA A 188 4.74 -14.02 -11.06
C ALA A 188 4.39 -12.54 -10.89
N TRP A 189 3.69 -11.99 -11.87
CA TRP A 189 3.14 -10.64 -11.85
C TRP A 189 1.68 -10.66 -11.46
N PHE A 190 1.33 -9.94 -10.40
CA PHE A 190 -0.03 -9.89 -9.89
C PHE A 190 -0.65 -8.50 -10.07
N GLY A 191 -1.93 -8.50 -10.40
CA GLY A 191 -2.79 -7.33 -10.44
C GLY A 191 -4.04 -7.56 -9.60
N TYR A 192 -4.90 -6.57 -9.52
CA TYR A 192 -6.17 -6.70 -8.83
C TYR A 192 -7.27 -5.89 -9.51
N ARG A 193 -8.52 -6.21 -9.18
CA ARG A 193 -9.69 -5.41 -9.52
C ARG A 193 -10.46 -5.06 -8.25
N ASN A 194 -10.70 -3.78 -8.06
CA ASN A 194 -11.60 -3.26 -7.04
C ASN A 194 -12.81 -2.62 -7.74
N ASP A 195 -13.96 -3.30 -7.74
CA ASP A 195 -15.20 -2.77 -8.33
C ASP A 195 -15.98 -1.85 -7.38
N ASN A 196 -15.45 -1.55 -6.18
CA ASN A 196 -15.98 -0.50 -5.33
C ASN A 196 -15.57 0.87 -5.87
N ALA A 197 -16.40 1.89 -5.63
CA ALA A 197 -16.11 3.28 -6.00
C ALA A 197 -15.09 3.97 -5.06
N PHE A 198 -14.56 3.26 -4.07
CA PHE A 198 -13.68 3.78 -3.02
C PHE A 198 -12.56 2.79 -2.68
N ASN A 199 -11.53 3.30 -1.98
CA ASN A 199 -10.43 2.48 -1.50
C ASN A 199 -10.91 1.41 -0.52
N VAL A 200 -10.42 0.18 -0.68
CA VAL A 200 -10.61 -0.89 0.30
C VAL A 200 -9.24 -1.31 0.80
N ALA A 201 -9.03 -1.28 2.12
CA ALA A 201 -7.83 -1.82 2.73
C ALA A 201 -8.04 -3.25 3.20
N VAL A 202 -7.12 -4.13 2.81
CA VAL A 202 -7.05 -5.52 3.27
C VAL A 202 -5.64 -5.77 3.82
N PRO A 203 -5.43 -5.61 5.13
CA PRO A 203 -4.12 -5.81 5.77
C PRO A 203 -3.54 -7.21 5.56
N VAL A 204 -2.21 -7.31 5.45
CA VAL A 204 -1.48 -8.58 5.26
C VAL A 204 -1.62 -9.48 6.49
N ARG A 205 -2.65 -10.34 6.48
CA ARG A 205 -3.00 -11.34 7.50
C ARG A 205 -3.90 -12.41 6.85
N LEU A 206 -4.91 -12.89 7.57
CA LEU A 206 -5.83 -13.97 7.15
C LEU A 206 -6.66 -13.65 5.89
N GLN A 207 -6.74 -12.40 5.46
CA GLN A 207 -7.48 -12.00 4.25
C GLN A 207 -6.57 -11.47 3.13
N ASN A 208 -5.25 -11.46 3.32
CA ASN A 208 -4.32 -11.01 2.29
C ASN A 208 -2.95 -11.66 2.53
N PHE A 209 -2.73 -12.85 2.00
CA PHE A 209 -1.51 -13.62 2.24
C PHE A 209 -1.15 -14.52 1.08
N PHE A 210 0.13 -14.91 1.04
CA PHE A 210 0.63 -15.92 0.13
C PHE A 210 0.83 -17.28 0.80
N PHE A 211 0.58 -18.33 0.01
CA PHE A 211 0.98 -19.69 0.31
C PHE A 211 1.64 -20.31 -0.93
N PRO A 212 2.76 -21.04 -0.81
CA PRO A 212 3.55 -21.25 0.40
C PRO A 212 4.18 -19.97 0.96
N ALA A 213 4.59 -20.03 2.23
CA ALA A 213 5.25 -18.93 2.94
C ALA A 213 6.53 -18.45 2.20
N PRO A 214 6.96 -17.18 2.40
CA PRO A 214 6.40 -16.17 3.31
C PRO A 214 5.02 -15.66 2.88
N SER A 215 4.21 -15.28 3.87
CA SER A 215 2.87 -14.73 3.66
C SER A 215 2.91 -13.32 3.07
N GLN A 216 3.92 -12.53 3.40
CA GLN A 216 4.19 -11.19 2.86
C GLN A 216 5.27 -11.26 1.78
N ARG A 217 4.92 -10.82 0.58
CA ARG A 217 5.73 -10.88 -0.64
C ARG A 217 5.67 -9.61 -1.48
N GLY A 218 5.17 -8.51 -0.92
CA GLY A 218 5.01 -7.23 -1.60
C GLY A 218 3.58 -6.93 -2.08
N GLN A 219 2.59 -7.74 -1.68
CA GLN A 219 1.19 -7.43 -1.99
C GLN A 219 0.75 -6.06 -1.43
N PRO A 220 -0.13 -5.34 -2.12
CA PRO A 220 -0.74 -4.12 -1.62
C PRO A 220 -1.56 -4.38 -0.35
N VAL A 221 -1.68 -3.33 0.47
CA VAL A 221 -2.64 -3.28 1.59
C VAL A 221 -3.87 -2.45 1.22
N VAL A 222 -3.68 -1.38 0.45
CA VAL A 222 -4.75 -0.48 0.00
C VAL A 222 -5.01 -0.75 -1.47
N PHE A 223 -6.28 -1.00 -1.81
CA PHE A 223 -6.72 -1.32 -3.15
C PHE A 223 -7.59 -0.18 -3.68
N ALA A 224 -7.03 0.66 -4.55
CA ALA A 224 -7.75 1.75 -5.19
C ALA A 224 -8.79 1.23 -6.20
N PRO A 225 -9.89 1.96 -6.46
CA PRO A 225 -10.90 1.58 -7.45
C PRO A 225 -10.32 1.24 -8.83
N GLY A 226 -10.99 0.32 -9.55
CA GLY A 226 -10.66 -0.06 -10.92
C GLY A 226 -9.78 -1.31 -11.06
N ARG A 227 -9.33 -1.56 -12.29
CA ARG A 227 -8.40 -2.65 -12.64
C ARG A 227 -6.97 -2.11 -12.64
N HIS A 228 -6.14 -2.71 -11.80
CA HIS A 228 -4.72 -2.42 -11.69
C HIS A 228 -3.93 -3.65 -12.13
N ARG A 229 -3.11 -3.52 -13.19
CA ARG A 229 -2.32 -4.61 -13.77
C ARG A 229 -0.88 -4.51 -13.30
N CYS A 230 -0.20 -5.65 -13.16
CA CYS A 230 1.23 -5.74 -12.86
C CYS A 230 1.66 -4.86 -11.67
N VAL A 231 0.86 -4.85 -10.60
CA VAL A 231 1.02 -3.98 -9.44
C VAL A 231 2.24 -4.36 -8.62
N PHE A 232 2.52 -5.66 -8.51
CA PHE A 232 3.72 -6.17 -7.87
C PHE A 232 4.11 -7.51 -8.49
N GLU A 233 5.38 -7.87 -8.31
CA GLU A 233 5.93 -9.15 -8.70
C GLU A 233 6.49 -9.91 -7.49
N THR A 234 6.53 -11.24 -7.59
CA THR A 234 7.26 -12.05 -6.62
C THR A 234 7.75 -13.36 -7.23
N ARG A 235 8.80 -13.94 -6.64
CA ARG A 235 9.44 -15.17 -7.11
C ARG A 235 8.96 -16.39 -6.34
N PHE A 236 8.81 -17.51 -7.05
CA PHE A 236 8.56 -18.84 -6.47
C PHE A 236 9.30 -19.93 -7.24
N SER A 237 9.68 -21.01 -6.56
CA SER A 237 10.56 -22.02 -7.14
C SER A 237 9.82 -23.18 -7.81
N ARG A 238 8.95 -23.88 -7.08
CA ARG A 238 8.26 -25.09 -7.57
C ARG A 238 6.80 -25.11 -7.15
N GLY A 239 5.99 -25.84 -7.92
CA GLY A 239 4.57 -26.03 -7.67
C GLY A 239 3.74 -24.79 -8.01
N ALA A 240 2.83 -24.45 -7.11
CA ALA A 240 1.94 -23.29 -7.25
C ALA A 240 2.20 -22.27 -6.13
N LEU A 241 2.14 -20.99 -6.48
CA LEU A 241 2.07 -19.88 -5.56
C LEU A 241 0.65 -19.31 -5.57
N VAL A 242 0.00 -19.31 -4.42
CA VAL A 242 -1.38 -18.87 -4.23
C VAL A 242 -1.38 -17.55 -3.49
N TRP A 243 -1.98 -16.52 -4.08
CA TRP A 243 -2.34 -15.29 -3.39
C TRP A 243 -3.80 -15.37 -2.96
N PHE A 244 -4.04 -15.45 -1.65
CA PHE A 244 -5.38 -15.31 -1.08
C PHE A 244 -5.64 -13.84 -0.76
N LEU A 245 -6.72 -13.30 -1.31
CA LEU A 245 -7.15 -11.92 -1.12
C LEU A 245 -8.67 -11.86 -0.95
N ASP A 246 -9.10 -11.39 0.21
CA ASP A 246 -10.50 -11.04 0.51
C ASP A 246 -11.52 -12.17 0.19
N GLY A 247 -11.14 -13.41 0.45
CA GLY A 247 -11.96 -14.60 0.16
C GLY A 247 -11.80 -15.18 -1.24
N ARG A 248 -10.92 -14.61 -2.07
CA ARG A 248 -10.63 -15.05 -3.44
C ARG A 248 -9.16 -15.47 -3.56
N THR A 249 -8.83 -16.18 -4.64
CA THR A 249 -7.46 -16.61 -4.92
C THR A 249 -7.01 -16.26 -6.33
N ALA A 250 -5.73 -15.97 -6.48
CA ALA A 250 -5.01 -16.02 -7.75
C ALA A 250 -3.86 -17.02 -7.62
N VAL A 251 -3.68 -17.87 -8.64
CA VAL A 251 -2.73 -19.00 -8.58
C VAL A 251 -1.72 -18.89 -9.71
N ALA A 252 -0.45 -18.71 -9.35
CA ALA A 252 0.68 -18.75 -10.26
C ALA A 252 1.34 -20.13 -10.27
N THR A 253 1.65 -20.62 -11.46
CA THR A 253 2.36 -21.88 -11.71
C THR A 253 3.40 -21.66 -12.80
N GLY A 254 4.28 -22.63 -13.02
CA GLY A 254 5.19 -22.64 -14.18
C GLY A 254 4.53 -23.01 -15.51
N SER A 255 3.19 -23.02 -15.60
CA SER A 255 2.48 -23.47 -16.80
C SER A 255 2.69 -22.51 -17.99
N PRO A 256 2.97 -23.03 -19.20
CA PRO A 256 3.14 -22.21 -20.40
C PRO A 256 1.94 -21.31 -20.73
N ILE A 257 0.72 -21.71 -20.35
CA ILE A 257 -0.47 -20.88 -20.61
C ILE A 257 -0.50 -19.59 -19.78
N GLN A 258 0.25 -19.56 -18.68
CA GLN A 258 0.37 -18.39 -17.80
C GLN A 258 1.56 -17.50 -18.18
N MET A 259 2.39 -17.90 -19.14
CA MET A 259 3.57 -17.13 -19.53
C MET A 259 3.18 -15.77 -20.12
N CYS A 260 3.97 -14.73 -19.81
CA CYS A 260 3.75 -13.41 -20.41
C CYS A 260 3.91 -13.52 -21.93
N ARG A 261 2.96 -12.93 -22.65
CA ARG A 261 3.03 -12.80 -24.11
C ARG A 261 3.58 -11.42 -24.43
N PHE A 262 4.74 -11.38 -25.04
CA PHE A 262 5.28 -10.18 -25.65
C PHE A 262 4.88 -10.22 -27.12
N ASN A 263 3.87 -9.43 -27.47
CA ASN A 263 3.58 -9.12 -28.88
C ASN A 263 4.44 -7.95 -29.32
#